data_AF-A0AAW4QCE6-F1
#
_entry.id   AF-A0AAW4QCE6-F1
#
_cell.length_a   1.000
_cell.length_b   1.000
_cell.length_c   1.000
_cell.angle_alpha   90.00
_cell.angle_beta   90.00
_cell.angle_gamma   90.00
#
_symmetry.space_group_name_H-M   'P 1'
#
loop_
_entity.id
_entity.type
_entity.pdbx_description
1 polymer ?
#
loop_
_entity_poly.entity_id
_entity_poly.type
_entity_poly.pdbx_seq_one_letter_code
_entity_poly.pdbx_strand_id
1 'polypeptide(L)' 'MAEVENWTNTKLLEKLRSDGRAEIDGWAVNLDGADIWLTNPYGLDCAFYAASGEGCESILHRIKSDTHEREWGTL' A
#
# COMPACT_ATOMS: atom_id res chain seq x y z
N MET A 1 7.50 -11.42 -5.49
CA MET A 1 6.04 -11.63 -5.68
C MET A 1 5.49 -12.61 -4.65
N ALA A 2 5.67 -12.36 -3.35
CA ALA A 2 5.21 -13.27 -2.30
C ALA A 2 4.80 -12.57 -1.00
N GLU A 3 5.14 -11.29 -0.81
CA GLU A 3 4.89 -10.60 0.45
C GLU A 3 3.44 -10.09 0.54
N VAL A 4 2.93 -9.48 -0.54
CA VAL A 4 1.53 -9.03 -0.63
C VAL A 4 0.51 -10.15 -0.41
N GLU A 5 0.84 -11.41 -0.75
CA GLU A 5 -0.06 -12.55 -0.57
C GLU A 5 -0.24 -12.98 0.88
N ASN A 6 0.63 -12.51 1.80
CA ASN A 6 0.51 -12.76 3.24
C ASN A 6 -0.39 -11.74 3.96
N TRP A 7 -0.92 -10.77 3.22
CA TRP A 7 -1.79 -9.73 3.72
C TRP A 7 -3.24 -9.98 3.34
N THR A 8 -4.12 -9.76 4.31
CA THR A 8 -5.55 -9.57 4.07
C THR A 8 -5.88 -8.12 4.40
N ASN A 9 -7.00 -7.62 3.87
CA ASN A 9 -7.47 -6.26 4.17
C ASN A 9 -7.65 -6.02 5.68
N THR A 10 -8.21 -7.00 6.40
CA THR A 10 -8.36 -6.93 7.86
C THR A 10 -7.01 -6.85 8.57
N LYS A 11 -6.06 -7.73 8.21
CA LYS A 11 -4.73 -7.76 8.82
C LYS A 11 -3.95 -6.47 8.56
N LEU A 12 -4.07 -5.90 7.36
CA LEU A 12 -3.47 -4.61 7.03
C LEU A 12 -4.11 -3.48 7.86
N LEU A 13 -5.43 -3.43 7.94
CA LEU A 13 -6.12 -2.41 8.74
C LEU A 13 -5.76 -2.50 10.23
N GLU A 14 -5.68 -3.71 10.78
CA GLU A 14 -5.25 -3.93 12.17
C GLU A 14 -3.81 -3.47 12.39
N LYS A 15 -2.90 -3.80 11.46
CA LYS A 15 -1.52 -3.33 11.49
C LYS A 15 -1.45 -1.80 11.47
N LEU A 16 -2.19 -1.16 10.58
CA LEU A 16 -2.21 0.29 10.45
C LEU A 16 -2.78 0.98 11.70
N ARG A 17 -3.82 0.41 12.32
CA ARG A 17 -4.37 0.93 13.58
C ARG A 17 -3.43 0.75 14.77
N SER A 18 -2.65 -0.32 14.79
CA SER A 18 -1.71 -0.62 15.88
C SER A 18 -0.41 0.19 15.76
N ASP A 19 0.18 0.21 14.57
CA ASP A 19 1.54 0.71 14.35
C ASP A 19 1.60 2.00 13.50
N GLY A 20 0.48 2.42 12.93
CA GLY A 20 0.39 3.57 12.03
C GLY A 20 0.97 3.32 10.63
N ARG A 21 1.66 2.20 10.40
CA ARG A 21 2.34 1.93 9.13
C ARG A 21 2.56 0.45 8.83
N ALA A 22 2.73 0.14 7.55
CA ALA A 22 3.20 -1.13 7.03
C ALA A 22 4.12 -0.88 5.81
N GLU A 23 5.00 -1.84 5.54
CA GLU A 23 5.74 -1.94 4.29
C GLU A 23 5.31 -3.24 3.62
N ILE A 24 5.02 -3.21 2.32
CA ILE A 24 4.54 -4.37 1.54
C ILE A 24 5.19 -4.36 0.16
N ASP A 25 6.06 -5.33 -0.14
CA ASP A 25 6.79 -5.41 -1.42
C ASP A 25 7.46 -4.05 -1.78
N GLY A 26 8.02 -3.35 -0.77
CA GLY A 26 8.68 -2.05 -0.90
C GLY A 26 7.74 -0.84 -0.93
N TRP A 27 6.42 -1.03 -0.98
CA TRP A 27 5.46 0.07 -0.86
C TRP A 27 5.31 0.50 0.60
N ALA A 28 5.34 1.81 0.83
CA ALA A 28 5.04 2.36 2.15
C ALA A 28 3.53 2.63 2.28
N VAL A 29 2.92 2.09 3.34
CA VAL A 29 1.51 2.26 3.66
C VAL A 29 1.40 2.91 5.02
N ASN A 30 0.92 4.16 5.08
CA ASN A 30 0.89 4.93 6.32
C ASN A 30 -0.53 5.41 6.63
N LEU A 31 -0.95 5.26 7.88
CA LEU A 31 -2.22 5.79 8.36
C LEU A 31 -2.05 7.26 8.74
N ASP A 32 -2.95 8.10 8.23
CA ASP A 32 -3.03 9.53 8.53
C ASP A 32 -4.50 9.89 8.85
N GLY A 33 -4.86 9.79 10.13
CA GLY A 33 -6.23 10.04 10.58
C GLY A 33 -7.24 9.09 9.95
N ALA A 34 -8.09 9.62 9.07
CA ALA A 34 -9.15 8.88 8.37
C ALA A 34 -8.69 8.30 7.02
N ASP A 35 -7.47 8.59 6.60
CA ASP A 35 -6.91 8.21 5.30
C ASP A 35 -5.67 7.33 5.46
N ILE A 36 -5.34 6.61 4.39
CA ILE A 36 -4.13 5.81 4.23
C ILE A 36 -3.38 6.37 3.04
N TRP A 37 -2.13 6.75 3.28
CA TRP A 37 -1.16 7.17 2.28
C TRP A 37 -0.41 5.95 1.77
N LEU A 38 -0.50 5.73 0.46
CA LEU A 38 0.26 4.68 -0.23
C LEU A 38 1.33 5.33 -1.09
N THR A 39 2.59 4.97 -0.88
CA THR A 39 3.74 5.47 -1.64
C THR A 39 4.47 4.32 -2.31
N ASN A 40 4.73 4.45 -3.61
CA ASN A 40 5.46 3.41 -4.35
C ASN A 40 6.92 3.28 -3.87
N PRO A 41 7.61 2.16 -4.17
CA PRO A 41 8.98 1.91 -3.71
C PRO A 41 10.01 2.97 -4.14
N TYR A 42 9.68 3.80 -5.13
CA TYR A 42 10.53 4.85 -5.65
C TYR A 42 10.28 6.22 -5.00
N GLY A 43 9.22 6.36 -4.19
CA GLY A 43 8.85 7.63 -3.56
C GLY A 43 8.27 8.67 -4.53
N LEU A 44 7.85 8.25 -5.73
CA LEU A 44 7.44 9.16 -6.82
C LEU A 44 5.92 9.29 -6.95
N ASP A 45 5.18 8.21 -6.68
CA ASP A 45 3.72 8.19 -6.79
C ASP A 45 3.08 7.95 -5.43
N CYS A 46 2.13 8.83 -5.08
CA CYS A 46 1.32 8.75 -3.88
C CYS A 46 -0.16 8.61 -4.23
N ALA A 47 -0.85 7.67 -3.59
CA ALA A 47 -2.30 7.50 -3.67
C ALA A 47 -2.92 7.50 -2.26
N PHE A 48 -4.18 7.92 -2.17
CA PHE A 48 -4.92 8.01 -0.91
C PHE A 48 -6.12 7.06 -0.93
N TYR A 49 -6.34 6.40 0.20
CA TYR A 49 -7.45 5.47 0.42
C TYR A 49 -8.09 5.74 1.77
N ALA A 50 -9.36 5.43 1.94
CA ALA A 50 -10.00 5.51 3.25
C ALA A 50 -9.36 4.51 4.24
N ALA A 51 -9.27 4.87 5.52
CA ALA A 51 -8.82 4.00 6.61
C ALA A 51 -9.85 2.92 7.00
N SER A 52 -10.20 2.09 6.03
CA SER A 52 -11.22 1.04 6.10
C SER A 52 -10.73 -0.28 5.50
N GLY A 53 -11.51 -1.34 5.68
CA GLY A 53 -11.24 -2.64 5.06
C GLY A 53 -11.24 -2.56 3.54
N GLU A 54 -12.19 -1.83 2.94
CA GLU A 54 -12.27 -1.63 1.48
C GLU A 54 -11.07 -0.81 0.95
N GLY A 55 -10.61 0.19 1.71
CA GLY A 55 -9.40 0.93 1.36
C GLY A 55 -8.16 0.04 1.38
N CYS A 56 -8.00 -0.79 2.43
CA CYS A 56 -6.92 -1.77 2.52
C CYS A 56 -6.97 -2.82 1.39
N GLU A 57 -8.16 -3.27 0.99
CA GLU A 57 -8.33 -4.17 -0.15
C GLU A 57 -7.87 -3.52 -1.46
N SER A 58 -8.25 -2.25 -1.68
CA SER A 58 -7.84 -1.49 -2.86
C SER A 58 -6.32 -1.30 -2.92
N ILE A 59 -5.68 -1.06 -1.77
CA ILE A 59 -4.21 -0.97 -1.66
C ILE A 59 -3.57 -2.30 -2.06
N LEU A 60 -4.01 -3.41 -1.47
CA LEU A 60 -3.44 -4.74 -1.77
C LEU A 60 -3.62 -5.11 -3.24
N HIS A 61 -4.78 -4.81 -3.83
CA HIS A 61 -5.04 -5.01 -5.25
C HIS A 61 -4.10 -4.17 -6.13
N ARG A 62 -3.86 -2.90 -5.75
CA ARG A 62 -2.92 -2.03 -6.48
C ARG A 62 -1.51 -2.57 -6.43
N ILE A 63 -1.00 -2.91 -5.24
CA ILE A 63 0.35 -3.47 -5.07
C ILE A 63 0.50 -4.78 -5.88
N LYS A 64 -0.52 -5.65 -5.87
CA LYS A 64 -0.50 -6.93 -6.61
C LYS A 64 -0.56 -6.75 -8.14
N SER A 65 -1.25 -5.73 -8.61
CA SER A 65 -1.40 -5.45 -10.04
C SER A 65 -0.24 -4.65 -10.62
N ASP A 66 0.64 -4.12 -9.76
CA ASP A 66 1.79 -3.35 -10.18
C ASP A 66 2.89 -4.29 -10.73
N THR A 67 3.05 -4.29 -12.04
CA THR A 67 4.07 -5.11 -12.72
C THR A 67 5.47 -4.50 -12.61
N HIS A 68 5.64 -3.31 -12.01
CA HIS A 68 6.86 -2.50 -12.05
C HIS A 68 7.32 -2.12 -13.48
N GLU A 69 6.59 -2.55 -14.51
CA GLU A 69 6.93 -2.42 -15.93
C GLU A 69 6.15 -1.27 -16.55
N ARG A 70 6.38 -0.02 -16.10
CA ARG A 70 6.05 1.29 -16.76
C ARG A 70 5.76 2.38 -15.73
N GLU A 71 6.20 3.64 -15.80
CA GLU A 71 6.94 4.53 -16.73
C GLU A 71 7.46 5.61 -15.76
N TRP A 72 8.73 6.01 -15.72
CA TRP A 72 9.24 7.25 -16.30
C TRP A 72 10.78 7.10 -16.45
N GLY A 73 11.26 7.00 -17.69
CA GLY A 73 12.63 7.34 -18.11
C GLY A 73 13.82 6.63 -17.44
N THR A 74 14.56 5.86 -18.24
CA THR A 74 16.00 5.70 -18.03
C THR A 74 16.63 7.09 -17.79
N LEU A 75 17.32 7.26 -16.65
CA LEU A 75 18.18 8.42 -16.37
C LEU A 75 19.27 8.59 -17.44
#